data_AF-T1BIN6-F1
#
_entry.id   AF-T1BIN6-F1
#
_cell.length_a   1.000
_cell.length_b   1.000
_cell.length_c   1.000
_cell.angle_alpha   90.00
_cell.angle_beta   90.00
_cell.angle_gamma   90.00
#
_symmetry.space_group_name_H-M   'P 1'
#
loop_
_entity.id
_entity.type
_entity.pdbx_description
1 polymer ?
#
loop_
_entity_poly.entity_id
_entity_poly.type
_entity_poly.pdbx_seq_one_letter_code
_entity_poly.pdbx_strand_id
1 'polypeptide(L)'
;TDVIAVVKHLEQVELARSFGARHIVQTTKTDDVIASVRALTPQGRGADSVVEAVALPETWQWAVDMARKGGVVNFFGGCAAGTQVALDTNRLHYNDITLRASFHHRPSVCRRAFDWIASGGFESGRFLTGSAPLEELVPVFRRFLHRSNDIKIAIHPGEGPHDG
;
A
#
# COMPACT_ATOMS: atom_id res chain seq x y z
N THR A 1 8.41 -3.46 -15.52
CA THR A 1 7.19 -3.83 -14.78
C THR A 1 6.21 -2.69 -14.92
N ASP A 2 4.95 -2.97 -15.27
CA ASP A 2 3.91 -1.95 -15.29
C ASP A 2 3.19 -1.94 -13.93
N VAL A 3 3.00 -0.76 -13.33
CA VAL A 3 2.47 -0.61 -11.96
C VAL A 3 1.25 0.29 -12.01
N ILE A 4 0.15 -0.22 -11.45
CA ILE A 4 -1.12 0.49 -11.30
C ILE A 4 -1.31 0.75 -9.81
N ALA A 5 -1.48 2.01 -9.42
CA ALA A 5 -1.86 2.35 -8.05
C ALA A 5 -3.35 2.73 -8.00
N VAL A 6 -4.08 2.06 -7.11
CA VAL A 6 -5.46 2.39 -6.77
C VAL A 6 -5.43 3.24 -5.51
N VAL A 7 -5.87 4.49 -5.60
CA VAL A 7 -5.77 5.47 -4.52
C VAL A 7 -7.10 6.18 -4.30
N LYS A 8 -7.29 6.76 -3.11
CA LYS A 8 -8.53 7.49 -2.79
C LYS A 8 -8.32 9.00 -2.88
N HIS A 9 -7.21 9.47 -2.32
CA HIS A 9 -6.94 10.90 -2.15
C HIS A 9 -6.00 11.43 -3.22
N LEU A 10 -6.06 12.74 -3.49
CA LEU A 10 -5.28 13.37 -4.54
C LEU A 10 -3.79 13.38 -4.20
N GLU A 11 -3.44 13.65 -2.93
CA GLU A 11 -2.07 13.62 -2.43
C GLU A 11 -1.40 12.24 -2.62
N GLN A 12 -2.18 11.16 -2.60
CA GLN A 12 -1.67 9.80 -2.86
C GLN A 12 -1.30 9.59 -4.33
N VAL A 13 -1.89 10.36 -5.26
CA VAL A 13 -1.62 10.26 -6.71
C VAL A 13 -0.18 10.68 -7.01
N GLU A 14 0.21 11.85 -6.51
CA GLU A 14 1.54 12.40 -6.74
C GLU A 14 2.62 11.51 -6.11
N LEU A 15 2.36 11.06 -4.88
CA LEU A 15 3.26 10.14 -4.18
C LEU A 15 3.42 8.82 -4.94
N ALA A 16 2.31 8.19 -5.36
CA ALA A 16 2.35 6.94 -6.10
C ALA A 16 3.15 7.07 -7.41
N ARG A 17 2.96 8.17 -8.16
CA ARG A 17 3.73 8.45 -9.38
C ARG A 17 5.22 8.62 -9.09
N SER A 18 5.57 9.31 -8.00
CA SER A 18 6.96 9.52 -7.59
C SER A 18 7.68 8.21 -7.22
N PHE A 19 6.93 7.16 -6.84
CA PHE A 19 7.43 5.80 -6.59
C PHE A 19 7.31 4.87 -7.80
N GLY A 20 6.97 5.40 -8.98
CA GLY A 20 7.00 4.66 -10.24
C GLY A 20 5.68 4.01 -10.63
N ALA A 21 4.55 4.36 -10.00
CA ALA A 21 3.24 3.99 -10.54
C ALA A 21 3.03 4.67 -11.89
N ARG A 22 2.86 3.85 -12.94
CA ARG A 22 2.64 4.33 -14.31
C ARG A 22 1.20 4.74 -14.54
N HIS A 23 0.27 4.00 -13.93
CA HIS A 23 -1.16 4.26 -14.03
C HIS A 23 -1.76 4.48 -12.65
N ILE A 24 -2.79 5.32 -12.61
CA ILE A 24 -3.49 5.69 -11.38
C ILE A 24 -4.98 5.48 -11.61
N VAL A 25 -5.63 4.78 -10.69
CA VAL A 25 -7.09 4.70 -10.61
C VAL A 25 -7.51 5.37 -9.30
N GLN A 26 -8.23 6.49 -9.40
CA GLN A 26 -8.70 7.23 -8.23
C GLN A 26 -10.14 6.80 -7.89
N THR A 27 -10.33 6.11 -6.78
CA THR A 27 -11.62 5.48 -6.43
C THR A 27 -12.78 6.46 -6.33
N THR A 28 -12.53 7.72 -5.95
CA THR A 28 -13.56 8.76 -5.85
C THR A 28 -14.00 9.34 -7.20
N LYS A 29 -13.30 8.99 -8.29
CA LYS A 29 -13.57 9.44 -9.67
C LYS A 29 -13.81 8.27 -10.62
N THR A 30 -14.08 7.09 -10.09
CA THR A 30 -14.17 5.86 -10.87
C THR A 30 -15.33 5.03 -10.36
N ASP A 31 -16.31 4.82 -11.22
CA ASP A 31 -17.52 4.07 -10.87
C ASP A 31 -17.21 2.58 -10.72
N ASP A 32 -16.47 2.00 -11.67
CA ASP A 32 -16.00 0.61 -11.61
C ASP A 32 -14.47 0.55 -11.55
N VAL A 33 -13.96 0.45 -10.32
CA VAL A 33 -12.53 0.41 -10.03
C VAL A 33 -11.89 -0.87 -10.59
N ILE A 34 -12.59 -2.01 -10.52
CA ILE A 34 -12.08 -3.30 -11.00
C ILE A 34 -11.93 -3.25 -12.52
N ALA A 35 -12.98 -2.86 -13.25
CA ALA A 35 -12.94 -2.75 -14.70
C ALA A 35 -11.88 -1.75 -15.16
N SER A 36 -11.74 -0.62 -14.47
CA SER A 36 -10.73 0.39 -14.77
C SER A 36 -9.31 -0.16 -14.62
N VAL A 37 -9.02 -0.88 -13.53
CA VAL A 37 -7.72 -1.56 -13.35
C VAL A 37 -7.50 -2.59 -14.45
N ARG A 38 -8.49 -3.44 -14.74
CA ARG A 38 -8.36 -4.48 -15.76
C ARG A 38 -8.13 -3.89 -17.15
N ALA A 39 -8.81 -2.80 -17.51
CA ALA A 39 -8.63 -2.11 -18.80
C ALA A 39 -7.20 -1.59 -19.02
N LEU A 40 -6.48 -1.28 -17.95
CA LEU A 40 -5.07 -0.86 -18.00
C LEU A 40 -4.09 -2.03 -18.19
N THR A 41 -4.56 -3.28 -18.08
CA THR A 41 -3.73 -4.48 -18.25
C THR A 41 -3.80 -5.02 -19.68
N PRO A 42 -2.76 -5.71 -20.17
CA PRO A 42 -2.76 -6.30 -21.50
C PRO A 42 -3.99 -7.18 -21.73
N GLN A 43 -4.77 -6.82 -22.76
CA GLN A 43 -6.00 -7.52 -23.16
C GLN A 43 -7.06 -7.62 -22.05
N GLY A 44 -7.05 -6.73 -21.06
CA GLY A 44 -8.08 -6.74 -20.01
C GLY A 44 -7.97 -7.91 -19.02
N ARG A 45 -6.83 -8.61 -18.98
CA ARG A 45 -6.69 -9.89 -18.26
C ARG A 45 -6.67 -9.76 -16.74
N GLY A 46 -6.28 -8.60 -16.22
CA GLY A 46 -6.00 -8.38 -14.80
C GLY A 46 -4.49 -8.42 -14.52
N ALA A 47 -4.13 -8.04 -13.29
CA ALA A 47 -2.75 -7.94 -12.85
C ALA A 47 -2.15 -9.31 -12.52
N ASP A 48 -0.86 -9.51 -12.81
CA ASP A 48 -0.11 -10.71 -12.41
C ASP A 48 -0.04 -10.86 -10.88
N SER A 49 0.16 -9.73 -10.20
CA SER A 49 0.24 -9.65 -8.74
C SER A 49 -0.53 -8.43 -8.25
N VAL A 50 -1.31 -8.59 -7.18
CA VAL A 50 -2.05 -7.51 -6.52
C VAL A 50 -1.63 -7.45 -5.05
N VAL A 51 -1.33 -6.24 -4.54
CA VAL A 51 -1.05 -6.01 -3.12
C VAL A 51 -2.17 -5.15 -2.55
N GLU A 52 -2.93 -5.71 -1.61
CA GLU A 52 -3.98 -5.01 -0.88
C GLU A 52 -3.38 -4.42 0.39
N ALA A 53 -3.41 -3.09 0.52
CA ALA A 53 -2.78 -2.36 1.63
C ALA A 53 -3.73 -1.35 2.32
N VAL A 54 -5.03 -1.42 2.03
CA VAL A 54 -6.07 -0.54 2.61
C VAL A 54 -6.80 -1.25 3.76
N ALA A 55 -6.90 -2.58 3.71
CA ALA A 55 -7.52 -3.42 4.75
C ALA A 55 -9.03 -3.20 4.96
N LEU A 56 -9.78 -2.98 3.87
CA LEU A 56 -11.24 -2.93 3.90
C LEU A 56 -11.84 -4.21 3.27
N PRO A 57 -13.03 -4.64 3.70
CA PRO A 57 -13.68 -5.83 3.13
C PRO A 57 -13.85 -5.74 1.62
N GLU A 58 -14.21 -4.54 1.13
CA GLU A 58 -14.39 -4.25 -0.29
C GLU A 58 -13.06 -4.31 -1.05
N THR A 59 -11.98 -3.72 -0.53
CA THR A 59 -10.69 -3.70 -1.23
C THR A 59 -10.03 -5.08 -1.27
N TRP A 60 -10.28 -5.93 -0.28
CA TRP A 60 -9.89 -7.34 -0.33
C TRP A 60 -10.57 -8.11 -1.46
N GLN A 61 -11.89 -7.92 -1.64
CA GLN A 61 -12.64 -8.55 -2.72
C GLN A 61 -12.17 -8.04 -4.09
N TRP A 62 -12.06 -6.71 -4.22
CA TRP A 62 -11.53 -6.07 -5.42
C TRP A 62 -10.16 -6.60 -5.82
N ALA A 63 -9.26 -6.83 -4.85
CA ALA A 63 -7.92 -7.33 -5.15
C ALA A 63 -7.95 -8.71 -5.85
N VAL A 64 -8.89 -9.59 -5.47
CA VAL A 64 -9.10 -10.89 -6.12
C VAL A 64 -9.69 -10.74 -7.53
N ASP A 65 -10.58 -9.79 -7.72
CA ASP A 65 -11.21 -9.53 -9.03
C ASP A 65 -10.30 -8.80 -10.03
N MET A 66 -9.34 -8.02 -9.51
CA MET A 66 -8.29 -7.38 -10.29
C MET A 66 -7.20 -8.35 -10.74
N ALA A 67 -6.98 -9.44 -10.02
CA ALA A 67 -5.98 -10.45 -10.40
C ALA A 67 -6.37 -11.19 -11.68
N ARG A 68 -5.37 -11.55 -12.50
CA ARG A 68 -5.58 -12.45 -13.65
C ARG A 68 -5.67 -13.91 -13.21
N LYS A 69 -6.05 -14.78 -14.15
CA LYS A 69 -5.91 -16.24 -13.96
C LYS A 69 -4.46 -16.61 -13.69
N GLY A 70 -4.18 -17.43 -12.68
CA GLY A 70 -2.84 -17.79 -12.21
C GLY A 70 -2.15 -16.67 -11.43
N GLY A 71 -2.86 -15.59 -11.10
CA GLY A 71 -2.32 -14.42 -10.42
C GLY A 71 -2.18 -14.62 -8.91
N VAL A 72 -1.43 -13.71 -8.27
CA VAL A 72 -1.21 -13.72 -6.82
C VAL A 72 -1.81 -12.48 -6.18
N VAL A 73 -2.55 -12.66 -5.10
CA VAL A 73 -3.02 -11.56 -4.24
C VAL A 73 -2.32 -11.65 -2.89
N ASN A 74 -1.67 -10.57 -2.49
CA ASN A 74 -1.11 -10.41 -1.16
C ASN A 74 -1.96 -9.43 -0.34
N PHE A 75 -2.66 -9.96 0.66
CA PHE A 75 -3.34 -9.18 1.68
C PHE A 75 -2.30 -8.71 2.71
N PHE A 76 -1.76 -7.51 2.47
CA PHE A 76 -0.77 -6.89 3.34
C PHE A 76 -1.44 -6.06 4.45
N GLY A 77 -2.55 -5.39 4.13
CA GLY A 77 -3.35 -4.66 5.10
C GLY A 77 -4.18 -5.60 5.99
N GLY A 78 -4.01 -5.52 7.30
CA GLY A 78 -4.79 -6.30 8.27
C GLY A 78 -6.13 -5.65 8.58
N CYS A 79 -7.23 -6.34 8.28
CA CYS A 79 -8.59 -5.87 8.58
C CYS A 79 -8.85 -5.78 10.09
N ALA A 80 -9.85 -4.97 10.47
CA ALA A 80 -10.34 -4.93 11.85
C ALA A 80 -10.83 -6.32 12.32
N ALA A 81 -10.66 -6.61 13.61
CA ALA A 81 -11.07 -7.89 14.20
C ALA A 81 -12.56 -8.18 13.92
N GLY A 82 -12.86 -9.44 13.57
CA GLY A 82 -14.21 -9.88 13.22
C GLY A 82 -14.64 -9.61 11.77
N THR A 83 -13.80 -8.94 10.97
CA THR A 83 -14.08 -8.72 9.54
C THR A 83 -14.12 -10.04 8.78
N GLN A 84 -15.14 -10.21 7.94
CA GLN A 84 -15.25 -11.31 6.98
C GLN A 84 -15.44 -10.75 5.57
N VAL A 85 -14.98 -11.50 4.57
CA VAL A 85 -15.11 -11.15 3.15
C VAL A 85 -15.72 -12.33 2.39
N ALA A 86 -16.56 -12.03 1.40
CA ALA A 86 -17.09 -13.04 0.49
C ALA A 86 -16.20 -13.10 -0.75
N LEU A 87 -15.71 -14.28 -1.11
CA LEU A 87 -14.90 -14.46 -2.32
C LEU A 87 -15.62 -15.40 -3.28
N ASP A 88 -15.57 -15.08 -4.58
CA ASP A 88 -16.04 -15.99 -5.63
C ASP A 88 -15.16 -17.24 -5.68
N THR A 89 -15.72 -18.36 -5.26
CA THR A 89 -15.02 -19.66 -5.19
C THR A 89 -14.75 -20.26 -6.55
N ASN A 90 -15.62 -20.01 -7.55
CA ASN A 90 -15.39 -20.46 -8.92
C ASN A 90 -14.20 -19.73 -9.51
N ARG A 91 -14.17 -18.39 -9.34
CA ARG A 91 -13.05 -17.57 -9.76
C ARG A 91 -11.77 -18.01 -9.07
N LEU A 92 -11.79 -18.21 -7.76
CA LEU A 92 -10.61 -18.64 -7.00
C LEU A 92 -10.06 -19.98 -7.49
N HIS A 93 -10.94 -20.99 -7.63
CA HIS A 93 -10.54 -22.36 -7.97
C HIS A 93 -10.17 -22.52 -9.45
N TYR A 94 -11.06 -22.15 -10.38
CA TYR A 94 -10.86 -22.43 -11.80
C TYR A 94 -9.96 -21.41 -12.50
N ASN A 95 -9.69 -20.27 -11.88
CA ASN A 95 -8.65 -19.36 -12.36
C ASN A 95 -7.34 -19.49 -11.59
N ASP A 96 -7.18 -20.48 -10.71
CA ASP A 96 -5.93 -20.77 -10.00
C ASP A 96 -5.30 -19.53 -9.34
N ILE A 97 -6.12 -18.77 -8.57
CA ILE A 97 -5.64 -17.55 -7.91
C ILE A 97 -5.00 -17.91 -6.58
N THR A 98 -3.75 -17.49 -6.37
CA THR A 98 -3.05 -17.69 -5.11
C THR A 98 -3.33 -16.54 -4.15
N LEU A 99 -3.87 -16.85 -2.97
CA LEU A 99 -4.07 -15.89 -1.89
C LEU A 99 -2.96 -16.02 -0.84
N ARG A 100 -2.31 -14.91 -0.49
CA ARG A 100 -1.30 -14.81 0.56
C ARG A 100 -1.73 -13.74 1.56
N ALA A 101 -1.46 -13.98 2.83
CA ALA A 101 -1.55 -12.96 3.86
C ALA A 101 -0.15 -12.78 4.47
N SER A 102 0.34 -11.54 4.44
CA SER A 102 1.65 -11.21 5.01
C SER A 102 1.45 -10.60 6.37
N PHE A 103 2.09 -11.15 7.40
CA PHE A 103 2.08 -10.57 8.74
C PHE A 103 3.51 -10.34 9.22
N HIS A 104 3.79 -9.11 9.65
CA HIS A 104 5.08 -8.68 10.17
C HIS A 104 6.25 -8.91 9.18
N HIS A 105 7.46 -8.91 9.72
CA HIS A 105 8.71 -9.08 9.01
C HIS A 105 9.63 -10.05 9.77
N ARG A 106 10.63 -10.59 9.05
CA ARG A 106 11.75 -11.34 9.65
C ARG A 106 12.96 -10.40 9.77
N PRO A 107 13.85 -10.59 10.76
CA PRO A 107 15.06 -9.76 10.89
C PRO A 107 15.92 -9.71 9.61
N SER A 108 15.98 -10.80 8.84
CA SER A 108 16.67 -10.82 7.54
C SER A 108 16.04 -9.90 6.49
N VAL A 109 14.71 -9.76 6.49
CA VAL A 109 13.99 -8.85 5.59
C VAL A 109 14.25 -7.40 5.99
N CYS A 110 14.28 -7.08 7.29
CA CYS A 110 14.64 -5.74 7.76
C CYS A 110 16.06 -5.36 7.40
N ARG A 111 17.03 -6.26 7.59
CA ARG A 111 18.42 -6.01 7.17
C ARG A 111 18.51 -5.72 5.67
N ARG A 112 17.88 -6.55 4.85
CA ARG A 112 17.85 -6.31 3.40
C ARG A 112 17.18 -4.99 3.01
N ALA A 113 16.09 -4.60 3.68
CA ALA A 113 15.45 -3.31 3.43
C ALA A 113 16.35 -2.14 3.86
N PHE A 114 17.03 -2.26 4.99
CA PHE A 114 18.01 -1.27 5.45
C PHE A 114 19.17 -1.12 4.46
N ASP A 115 19.77 -2.23 4.02
CA ASP A 115 20.86 -2.22 3.05
C ASP A 115 20.43 -1.56 1.72
N TRP A 116 19.19 -1.79 1.30
CA TRP A 116 18.64 -1.21 0.08
C TRP A 116 18.42 0.31 0.21
N ILE A 117 17.97 0.79 1.39
CA ILE A 117 17.86 2.22 1.68
C ILE A 117 19.26 2.85 1.77
N ALA A 118 20.18 2.24 2.52
CA ALA A 118 21.52 2.75 2.76
C ALA A 118 22.36 2.85 1.49
N SER A 119 22.14 1.94 0.52
CA SER A 119 22.78 1.98 -0.80
C SER A 119 22.13 2.98 -1.77
N GLY A 120 21.08 3.70 -1.35
CA GLY A 120 20.36 4.66 -2.20
C GLY A 120 19.41 4.01 -3.21
N GLY A 121 19.18 2.70 -3.12
CA GLY A 121 18.28 1.99 -4.02
C GLY A 121 16.79 2.24 -3.74
N PHE A 122 16.47 2.89 -2.61
CA PHE A 122 15.14 3.40 -2.30
C PHE A 122 15.23 4.75 -1.57
N GLU A 123 14.68 5.81 -2.19
CA GLU A 123 14.65 7.16 -1.62
C GLU A 123 13.57 7.29 -0.52
N SER A 124 13.85 6.74 0.65
CA SER A 124 12.92 6.70 1.79
C SER A 124 12.48 8.08 2.27
N GLY A 125 13.31 9.11 2.09
CA GLY A 125 12.98 10.50 2.45
C GLY A 125 11.73 11.04 1.76
N ARG A 126 11.39 10.55 0.56
CA ARG A 126 10.14 10.94 -0.14
C ARG A 126 8.87 10.51 0.59
N PHE A 127 8.98 9.54 1.50
CA PHE A 127 7.86 9.06 2.28
C PHE A 127 7.56 9.96 3.49
N LEU A 128 8.54 10.74 3.96
CA LEU A 128 8.40 11.63 5.09
C LEU A 128 7.70 12.92 4.63
N THR A 129 6.46 13.10 5.06
CA THR A 129 5.67 14.32 4.80
C THR A 129 5.85 15.36 5.89
N GLY A 130 6.52 15.02 6.99
CA GLY A 130 6.86 15.96 8.04
C GLY A 130 7.84 15.40 9.06
N SER A 131 8.32 16.30 9.92
CA SER A 131 9.15 15.99 11.08
C SER A 131 8.72 16.89 12.24
N ALA A 132 8.79 16.37 13.45
CA ALA A 132 8.50 17.15 14.66
C ALA A 132 9.41 16.69 15.80
N PRO A 133 9.72 17.55 16.79
CA PRO A 133 10.46 17.14 17.97
C PRO A 133 9.54 16.35 18.92
N LEU A 134 10.11 15.64 19.88
CA LEU A 134 9.37 14.76 20.80
C LEU A 134 8.35 15.50 21.66
N GLU A 135 8.61 16.76 21.98
CA GLU A 135 7.71 17.65 22.72
C GLU A 135 6.37 17.87 21.97
N GLU A 136 6.39 17.75 20.63
CA GLU A 136 5.21 17.90 19.77
C GLU A 136 4.48 16.57 19.50
N LEU A 137 4.89 15.47 20.12
CA LEU A 137 4.30 14.15 19.89
C LEU A 137 2.77 14.14 20.05
N VAL A 138 2.26 14.74 21.13
CA VAL A 138 0.82 14.80 21.41
C VAL A 138 0.07 15.66 20.39
N PRO A 139 0.49 16.90 20.07
CA PRO A 139 -0.06 17.67 18.94
C PRO A 139 -0.06 16.90 17.61
N VAL A 140 1.02 16.20 17.29
CA VAL A 140 1.13 15.38 16.06
C VAL A 140 0.08 14.27 16.06
N PHE A 141 -0.07 13.53 17.16
CA PHE A 141 -1.12 12.51 17.26
C PHE A 141 -2.53 13.08 17.10
N ARG A 142 -2.83 14.24 17.73
CA ARG A 142 -4.14 14.90 17.55
C ARG A 142 -4.40 15.29 16.09
N ARG A 143 -3.38 15.76 15.38
CA ARG A 143 -3.47 16.07 13.96
C ARG A 143 -3.80 14.83 13.11
N PHE A 144 -3.21 13.68 13.40
CA PHE A 144 -3.56 12.42 12.73
C PHE A 144 -4.99 11.96 13.00
N LEU A 145 -5.53 12.21 14.20
CA LEU A 145 -6.94 11.92 14.51
C LEU A 145 -7.91 12.79 13.70
N HIS A 146 -7.52 14.03 13.41
CA HIS A 146 -8.31 15.01 12.66
C HIS A 146 -7.77 15.20 11.24
N ARG A 147 -7.80 14.12 10.43
CA ARG A 147 -7.45 14.07 8.99
C ARG A 147 -6.44 15.14 8.55
N SER A 148 -5.16 14.80 8.60
CA SER A 148 -4.08 15.55 7.97
C SER A 148 -3.73 15.01 6.58
N ASN A 149 -3.13 15.85 5.74
CA ASN A 149 -2.47 15.41 4.50
C ASN A 149 -1.12 14.71 4.76
N ASP A 150 -0.74 14.54 6.03
CA ASP A 150 0.46 13.83 6.43
C ASP A 150 0.33 12.32 6.22
N ILE A 151 1.36 11.73 5.60
CA ILE A 151 1.47 10.30 5.34
C ILE A 151 2.43 9.65 6.33
N LYS A 152 3.54 10.33 6.65
CA LYS A 152 4.52 9.87 7.64
C LYS A 152 5.23 11.05 8.29
N ILE A 153 5.25 11.07 9.62
CA ILE A 153 6.00 12.06 10.40
C ILE A 153 7.13 11.36 11.15
N ALA A 154 8.34 11.90 11.04
CA ALA A 154 9.46 11.51 11.89
C ALA A 154 9.42 12.30 13.21
N ILE A 155 9.48 11.62 14.35
CA ILE A 155 9.60 12.26 15.66
C ILE A 155 11.06 12.20 16.08
N HIS A 156 11.65 13.37 16.35
CA HIS A 156 13.04 13.51 16.77
C HIS A 156 13.10 13.64 18.29
N PRO A 157 13.73 12.69 19.02
CA PRO A 157 13.83 12.72 20.48
C PRO A 157 14.72 13.83 21.06
N GLY A 158 15.21 14.77 20.24
CA GLY A 158 16.28 15.72 20.56
C GLY A 158 17.68 15.12 20.31
N GLU A 159 18.72 15.96 20.34
CA GLU A 159 20.11 15.48 20.38
C GLU A 159 20.36 14.84 21.76
N GLY A 160 20.19 13.52 21.85
CA GLY A 160 20.91 12.72 22.84
C GLY A 160 22.41 12.74 22.50
N PRO A 161 23.32 12.54 23.47
CA PRO A 161 24.75 12.69 23.25
C PRO A 161 25.17 11.88 22.02
N HIS A 162 25.77 12.58 21.05
CA HIS A 162 26.41 11.96 19.91
C HIS A 162 27.58 11.12 20.43
N ASP A 163 27.37 9.82 20.59
CA ASP A 163 28.48 8.88 20.70
C ASP A 163 29.08 8.69 19.30
N GLY A 164 30.18 9.43 19.06
CA GLY A 164 31.37 9.06 18.28
C GLY A 164 31.18 8.49 16.89
#